data_AF-A0A7S1VGX5-F1
#
_entry.id   AF-A0A7S1VGX5-F1
#
_cell.length_a   1.000
_cell.length_b   1.000
_cell.length_c   1.000
_cell.angle_alpha   90.00
_cell.angle_beta   90.00
_cell.angle_gamma   90.00
#
_symmetry.space_group_name_H-M   'P 1'
#
loop_
_entity.id
_entity.type
_entity.pdbx_description
1 polymer ?
#
loop_
_entity_poly.entity_id
_entity_poly.type
_entity_poly.pdbx_seq_one_letter_code
_entity_poly.pdbx_strand_id
1 'polypeptide(L)'
;ARRTRSAAPLEPFRQLWRGGQSLDGGAVARVADAVARGGHVSLALLLEEAGVTWTDEHLAAAAASGSLPLLQHLLRGRSPRSPTLCAGAAQAGAIDCLEWLRERGCAWDESVVTAAVAAGDLPLLRWL
;
A
#
# COMPACT_ATOMS: atom_id res chain seq x y z
N ALA A 1 0.99 7.86 -31.75
CA ALA A 1 1.26 6.41 -31.71
C ALA A 1 0.87 5.87 -30.34
N ARG A 2 -0.29 5.19 -30.25
CA ARG A 2 -0.76 4.54 -29.01
C ARG A 2 0.08 3.29 -28.82
N ARG A 3 0.92 3.24 -27.79
CA ARG A 3 1.66 2.04 -27.43
C ARG A 3 0.64 0.98 -27.03
N THR A 4 0.48 -0.05 -27.85
CA THR A 4 -0.18 -1.30 -27.48
C THR A 4 0.65 -1.93 -26.37
N ARG A 5 0.30 -1.60 -25.13
CA ARG A 5 0.84 -2.26 -23.94
C ARG A 5 0.35 -3.69 -24.03
N SER A 6 1.27 -4.62 -24.30
CA SER A 6 1.00 -6.06 -24.42
C SER A 6 0.09 -6.52 -23.28
N ALA A 7 -1.12 -6.96 -23.61
CA ALA A 7 -2.15 -7.42 -22.69
C ALA A 7 -1.86 -8.84 -22.12
N ALA A 8 -0.71 -9.42 -22.47
CA ALA A 8 -0.37 -10.81 -22.18
C ALA A 8 -0.14 -11.18 -20.69
N PRO A 9 0.38 -10.32 -19.78
CA PRO A 9 0.71 -10.79 -18.43
C PRO A 9 -0.50 -10.96 -17.51
N LEU A 10 -1.69 -10.48 -17.91
CA LEU A 10 -2.87 -10.43 -17.04
C LEU A 10 -3.91 -11.49 -17.38
N GLU A 11 -3.81 -12.12 -18.55
CA GLU A 11 -4.84 -13.05 -19.04
C GLU A 11 -4.94 -14.34 -18.20
N PRO A 12 -3.85 -14.96 -17.73
CA PRO A 12 -3.93 -16.09 -16.81
C PRO A 12 -4.59 -15.71 -15.48
N PHE A 13 -4.31 -14.49 -14.99
CA PHE A 13 -4.89 -13.99 -13.74
C PHE A 13 -6.40 -13.70 -13.89
N ARG A 14 -6.80 -13.11 -15.02
CA ARG A 14 -8.21 -12.92 -15.40
C ARG A 14 -8.94 -14.24 -15.61
N GLN A 15 -8.27 -15.26 -16.16
CA GLN A 15 -8.82 -16.62 -16.29
C GLN A 15 -8.95 -17.32 -14.94
N LEU A 16 -8.01 -17.13 -14.00
CA LEU A 16 -8.14 -17.64 -12.64
C LEU A 16 -9.37 -17.04 -11.93
N TRP A 17 -9.61 -15.73 -12.15
CA TRP A 17 -10.76 -15.01 -11.61
C TRP A 17 -12.08 -15.36 -12.31
N ARG A 18 -12.06 -15.54 -13.64
CA ARG A 18 -13.23 -15.98 -14.44
C ARG A 18 -13.50 -17.49 -14.38
N GLY A 19 -12.53 -18.28 -13.95
CA GLY A 19 -12.54 -19.75 -13.92
C GLY A 19 -13.42 -20.38 -12.84
N GLY A 20 -14.27 -19.60 -12.17
CA GLY A 20 -15.35 -20.14 -11.34
C GLY A 20 -15.05 -20.30 -9.85
N GLN A 21 -13.89 -19.85 -9.36
CA GLN A 21 -13.70 -19.65 -7.91
C GLN A 21 -14.31 -18.29 -7.56
N SER A 22 -15.60 -18.27 -7.19
CA SER A 22 -16.20 -17.09 -6.57
C SER A 22 -15.45 -16.82 -5.26
N LEU A 23 -14.49 -15.90 -5.29
CA LEU A 23 -13.93 -15.36 -4.07
C LEU A 23 -15.08 -14.63 -3.37
N ASP A 24 -15.54 -15.17 -2.25
CA ASP A 24 -16.43 -14.44 -1.38
C ASP A 24 -15.77 -13.12 -0.94
N GLY A 25 -16.56 -12.20 -0.38
CA GLY A 25 -16.04 -10.90 0.05
C GLY A 25 -14.85 -11.00 1.02
N GLY A 26 -14.78 -12.08 1.81
CA GLY A 26 -13.67 -12.35 2.74
C GLY A 26 -12.39 -12.81 2.03
N ALA A 27 -12.51 -13.58 0.96
CA ALA A 27 -11.36 -14.02 0.17
C ALA A 27 -10.76 -12.86 -0.65
N VAL A 28 -11.59 -11.97 -1.20
CA VAL A 28 -11.12 -10.75 -1.88
C VAL A 28 -10.35 -9.85 -0.90
N ALA A 29 -10.87 -9.63 0.31
CA ALA A 29 -10.20 -8.83 1.34
C ALA A 29 -8.83 -9.41 1.71
N ARG A 30 -8.71 -10.72 1.92
CA ARG A 30 -7.42 -11.38 2.23
C ARG A 30 -6.39 -11.24 1.12
N VAL A 31 -6.81 -11.30 -0.14
CA VAL A 31 -5.91 -11.12 -1.29
C VAL A 31 -5.42 -9.67 -1.37
N ALA A 32 -6.32 -8.70 -1.22
CA ALA A 32 -5.97 -7.27 -1.20
C ALA A 32 -5.00 -6.95 -0.06
N ASP A 33 -5.25 -7.50 1.12
CA ASP A 33 -4.40 -7.36 2.30
C ASP A 33 -2.99 -7.96 2.09
N ALA A 34 -2.89 -9.12 1.44
CA ALA A 34 -1.60 -9.70 1.05
C ALA A 34 -0.84 -8.82 0.02
N VAL A 35 -1.54 -8.25 -0.96
CA VAL A 35 -0.95 -7.33 -1.94
C VAL A 35 -0.44 -6.06 -1.28
N ALA A 36 -1.22 -5.51 -0.34
CA ALA A 36 -0.85 -4.32 0.41
C ALA A 36 0.40 -4.54 1.28
N ARG A 37 0.41 -5.59 2.12
CA ARG A 37 1.58 -5.95 2.93
C ARG A 37 2.82 -6.31 2.11
N GLY A 38 2.63 -6.87 0.92
CA GLY A 38 3.72 -7.22 0.01
C GLY A 38 4.25 -6.05 -0.82
N GLY A 39 3.60 -4.88 -0.80
CA GLY A 39 4.04 -3.73 -1.59
C GLY A 39 3.90 -3.90 -3.10
N HIS A 40 3.06 -4.85 -3.58
CA HIS A 40 3.03 -5.30 -4.97
C HIS A 40 2.15 -4.43 -5.90
N VAL A 41 2.70 -3.34 -6.43
CA VAL A 41 1.99 -2.40 -7.33
C VAL A 41 1.30 -3.07 -8.52
N SER A 42 1.97 -4.02 -9.18
CA SER A 42 1.39 -4.70 -10.36
C SER A 42 0.15 -5.52 -10.02
N LEU A 43 0.14 -6.16 -8.84
CA LEU A 43 -1.02 -6.90 -8.37
C LEU A 43 -2.11 -5.95 -7.86
N ALA A 44 -1.74 -4.80 -7.29
CA ALA A 44 -2.71 -3.80 -6.87
C ALA A 44 -3.52 -3.27 -8.06
N LEU A 45 -2.84 -2.93 -9.17
CA LEU A 45 -3.49 -2.54 -10.43
C LEU A 45 -4.46 -3.62 -10.94
N LEU A 46 -4.10 -4.89 -10.80
CA LEU A 46 -4.97 -6.00 -11.21
C LEU A 46 -6.24 -6.10 -10.37
N LEU A 47 -6.12 -5.90 -9.06
CA LEU A 47 -7.27 -5.91 -8.17
C LEU A 47 -8.20 -4.72 -8.42
N GLU A 48 -7.65 -3.54 -8.74
CA GLU A 48 -8.45 -2.38 -9.15
C GLU A 48 -9.24 -2.63 -10.44
N GLU A 49 -8.61 -3.26 -11.45
CA GLU A 49 -9.31 -3.68 -12.67
C GLU A 49 -10.43 -4.69 -12.40
N ALA A 50 -10.28 -5.51 -11.35
CA ALA A 50 -11.30 -6.44 -10.89
C ALA A 50 -12.40 -5.78 -10.03
N GLY A 51 -12.31 -4.46 -9.77
CA GLY A 51 -13.29 -3.71 -8.99
C GLY A 51 -13.09 -3.78 -7.48
N VAL A 52 -11.93 -4.24 -7.01
CA VAL A 52 -11.59 -4.22 -5.58
C VAL A 52 -11.40 -2.77 -5.12
N THR A 53 -11.98 -2.44 -3.96
CA THR A 53 -11.80 -1.14 -3.32
C THR A 53 -10.79 -1.25 -2.17
N TRP A 54 -9.90 -0.26 -2.10
CA TRP A 54 -8.90 -0.17 -1.03
C TRP A 54 -9.43 0.62 0.16
N THR A 55 -9.36 0.00 1.33
CA THR A 55 -9.70 0.60 2.63
C THR A 55 -8.47 1.25 3.29
N ASP A 56 -8.68 2.03 4.33
CA ASP A 56 -7.59 2.66 5.09
C ASP A 56 -6.64 1.65 5.74
N GLU A 57 -7.13 0.46 6.10
CA GLU A 57 -6.30 -0.65 6.59
C GLU A 57 -5.32 -1.14 5.51
N HIS A 58 -5.79 -1.25 4.25
CA HIS A 58 -4.90 -1.58 3.14
C HIS A 58 -3.86 -0.49 2.88
N LEU A 59 -4.24 0.78 3.04
CA LEU A 59 -3.29 1.90 2.92
C LEU A 59 -2.23 1.87 4.03
N ALA A 60 -2.64 1.58 5.27
CA ALA A 60 -1.73 1.41 6.40
C ALA A 60 -0.79 0.21 6.19
N ALA A 61 -1.31 -0.91 5.69
CA ALA A 61 -0.50 -2.08 5.33
C ALA A 61 0.49 -1.77 4.19
N ALA A 62 0.08 -0.99 3.19
CA ALA A 62 0.97 -0.54 2.12
C ALA A 62 2.07 0.38 2.67
N ALA A 63 1.76 1.29 3.59
CA ALA A 63 2.77 2.11 4.26
C ALA A 63 3.73 1.25 5.11
N ALA A 64 3.20 0.29 5.86
CA ALA A 64 3.97 -0.67 6.66
C ALA A 64 4.79 -1.67 5.82
N SER A 65 4.50 -1.81 4.53
CA SER A 65 5.37 -2.55 3.61
C SER A 65 6.63 -1.76 3.21
N GLY A 66 6.66 -0.45 3.48
CA GLY A 66 7.70 0.47 3.00
C GLY A 66 7.66 0.75 1.50
N SER A 67 6.64 0.27 0.78
CA SER A 67 6.51 0.48 -0.67
C SER A 67 5.94 1.85 -0.99
N LEU A 68 6.81 2.86 -1.09
CA LEU A 68 6.44 4.19 -1.57
C LEU A 68 5.68 4.16 -2.92
N PRO A 69 6.08 3.34 -3.93
CA PRO A 69 5.35 3.27 -5.18
C PRO A 69 3.90 2.77 -5.04
N LEU A 70 3.66 1.80 -4.14
CA LEU A 70 2.31 1.33 -3.87
C LEU A 70 1.52 2.39 -3.12
N LEU A 71 2.10 2.99 -2.08
CA LEU A 71 1.45 4.04 -1.31
C LEU A 71 1.05 5.24 -2.19
N GLN A 72 1.96 5.70 -3.06
CA GLN A 72 1.69 6.74 -4.05
C GLN A 72 0.55 6.34 -5.00
N HIS A 73 0.51 5.07 -5.41
CA HIS A 73 -0.50 4.57 -6.32
C HIS A 73 -1.89 4.55 -5.67
N LEU A 74 -2.01 3.98 -4.47
CA LEU A 74 -3.29 3.86 -3.76
C LEU A 74 -3.84 5.22 -3.29
N LEU A 75 -2.96 6.20 -3.06
CA LEU A 75 -3.33 7.56 -2.66
C LEU A 75 -3.41 8.55 -3.82
N ARG A 76 -3.40 8.11 -5.08
CA ARG A 76 -3.56 9.03 -6.22
C ARG A 76 -4.88 9.78 -6.13
N GLY A 77 -4.81 11.12 -6.16
CA GLY A 77 -5.97 12.00 -6.03
C GLY A 77 -6.57 12.07 -4.62
N ARG A 78 -5.93 11.43 -3.62
CA ARG A 78 -6.31 11.47 -2.21
C ARG A 78 -5.28 12.28 -1.41
N SER A 79 -5.73 12.98 -0.39
CA SER A 79 -4.87 13.66 0.58
C SER A 79 -4.72 12.76 1.82
N PRO A 80 -3.53 12.17 2.06
CA PRO A 80 -3.31 11.40 3.28
C PRO A 80 -3.25 12.35 4.47
N ARG A 81 -4.16 12.15 5.43
CA ARG A 81 -4.16 12.85 6.72
C ARG A 81 -4.19 11.90 7.91
N SER A 82 -3.97 10.61 7.66
CA SER A 82 -4.07 9.60 8.70
C SER A 82 -2.71 9.35 9.34
N PRO A 83 -2.52 9.66 10.64
CA PRO A 83 -1.28 9.38 11.36
C PRO A 83 -0.90 7.89 11.32
N THR A 84 -1.88 7.00 11.16
CA THR A 84 -1.66 5.56 11.01
C THR A 84 -0.80 5.19 9.80
N LEU A 85 -0.83 5.98 8.72
CA LEU A 85 0.05 5.76 7.56
C LEU A 85 1.50 6.07 7.94
N CYS A 86 1.73 7.16 8.68
CA CYS A 86 3.05 7.52 9.17
C CYS A 86 3.55 6.50 10.20
N ALA A 87 2.71 6.05 11.12
CA ALA A 87 3.07 5.00 12.08
C ALA A 87 3.45 3.69 11.37
N GLY A 88 2.70 3.28 10.34
CA GLY A 88 3.03 2.11 9.52
C GLY A 88 4.37 2.26 8.81
N ALA A 89 4.59 3.38 8.12
CA ALA A 89 5.86 3.68 7.47
C ALA A 89 7.04 3.70 8.47
N ALA A 90 6.84 4.26 9.66
CA ALA A 90 7.83 4.27 10.72
C ALA A 90 8.15 2.86 11.25
N GLN A 91 7.14 2.01 11.42
CA GLN A 91 7.35 0.61 11.78
C GLN A 91 8.20 -0.14 10.73
N ALA A 92 8.10 0.26 9.46
CA ALA A 92 8.87 -0.31 8.37
C ALA A 92 10.28 0.29 8.20
N GLY A 93 10.62 1.34 8.95
CA GLY A 93 11.85 2.10 8.72
C GLY A 93 11.87 2.91 7.41
N ALA A 94 10.69 3.11 6.79
CA ALA A 94 10.56 3.68 5.47
C ALA A 94 10.56 5.22 5.52
N ILE A 95 11.75 5.80 5.66
CA ILE A 95 11.96 7.27 5.71
C ILE A 95 11.41 7.95 4.44
N ASP A 96 11.54 7.32 3.27
CA ASP A 96 11.02 7.84 2.00
C ASP A 96 9.49 7.95 1.99
N CYS A 97 8.79 6.97 2.56
CA CYS A 97 7.35 7.02 2.78
C CYS A 97 6.97 8.14 3.76
N LEU A 98 7.72 8.30 4.85
CA LEU A 98 7.47 9.34 5.85
C LEU A 98 7.70 10.75 5.28
N GLU A 99 8.78 10.96 4.53
CA GLU A 99 9.05 12.22 3.82
C GLU A 99 7.89 12.57 2.89
N TRP A 100 7.50 11.61 2.04
CA TRP A 100 6.42 11.80 1.08
C TRP A 100 5.06 12.07 1.74
N LEU A 101 4.75 11.40 2.86
CA LEU A 101 3.53 11.64 3.64
C LEU A 101 3.55 13.03 4.31
N ARG A 102 4.70 13.46 4.84
CA ARG A 102 4.88 14.77 5.48
C ARG A 102 4.68 15.91 4.49
N GLU A 103 5.24 15.80 3.29
CA GLU A 103 5.05 16.79 2.22
C GLU A 103 3.58 16.99 1.83
N ARG A 104 2.73 16.00 2.10
CA ARG A 104 1.29 16.03 1.80
C ARG A 104 0.44 16.46 3.00
N GLY A 105 1.09 16.92 4.07
CA GLY A 105 0.43 17.42 5.28
C GLY A 105 -0.07 16.32 6.20
N CYS A 106 0.45 15.10 6.10
CA CYS A 106 0.17 14.06 7.07
C CYS A 106 0.96 14.34 8.35
N ALA A 107 0.27 14.80 9.39
CA ALA A 107 0.89 15.09 10.68
C ALA A 107 1.41 13.79 11.32
N TRP A 108 2.55 13.90 12.02
CA TRP A 108 3.04 12.86 12.91
C TRP A 108 2.55 13.15 14.32
N ASP A 109 2.24 12.08 15.03
CA ASP A 109 1.93 12.10 16.46
C ASP A 109 2.87 11.11 17.19
N GLU A 110 2.64 10.93 18.49
CA GLU A 110 3.43 10.05 19.35
C GLU A 110 3.46 8.58 18.85
N SER A 111 2.49 8.16 18.02
CA SER A 111 2.46 6.80 17.47
C SER A 111 3.60 6.55 16.48
N VAL A 112 4.07 7.58 15.76
CA VAL A 112 5.20 7.48 14.82
C VAL A 112 6.50 7.20 15.57
N VAL A 113 6.73 7.94 16.67
CA VAL A 113 7.89 7.74 17.54
C VAL A 113 7.83 6.36 18.20
N THR A 114 6.66 5.98 18.73
CA THR A 114 6.46 4.68 19.37
C THR A 114 6.73 3.53 18.39
N ALA A 115 6.27 3.65 17.14
CA ALA A 115 6.52 2.67 16.09
C ALA A 115 8.01 2.55 15.72
N ALA A 116 8.71 3.68 15.60
CA ALA A 116 10.15 3.70 15.33
C ALA A 116 10.96 3.04 16.45
N VAL A 117 10.61 3.32 17.72
CA VAL A 117 11.22 2.66 18.89
C VAL A 117 10.92 1.16 18.89
N ALA A 118 9.68 0.76 18.63
CA ALA A 118 9.29 -0.66 18.59
C ALA A 118 9.99 -1.45 17.48
N ALA A 119 10.25 -0.81 16.34
CA ALA A 119 11.02 -1.38 15.24
C ALA A 119 12.54 -1.44 15.52
N GLY A 120 13.02 -0.71 16.54
CA GLY A 120 14.45 -0.61 16.86
C GLY A 120 15.26 0.15 15.80
N ASP A 121 14.61 1.00 15.01
CA ASP A 121 15.24 1.69 13.88
C ASP A 121 15.95 2.98 14.33
N LEU A 122 17.23 2.84 14.70
CA LEU A 122 18.08 3.96 15.10
C LEU A 122 18.25 5.02 14.00
N PRO A 123 18.46 4.68 12.71
CA PRO A 123 18.44 5.64 11.62
C PRO A 123 17.17 6.50 11.58
N LEU A 124 15.99 5.87 11.68
CA LEU A 124 14.72 6.59 11.68
C LEU A 124 14.58 7.49 12.91
N LEU A 125 14.93 7.01 14.11
CA LEU A 125 14.90 7.81 15.34
C LEU A 125 15.83 9.03 15.31
N ARG A 126 16.90 9.00 14.51
CA ARG A 126 17.78 10.16 14.28
C ARG A 126 17.21 11.13 13.27
N TRP A 127 16.32 10.66 12.41
CA TRP A 127 15.70 11.46 11.37
C TRP A 127 14.43 12.17 11.86
N LEU A 128 13.66 11.54 12.77
CA LEU A 128 12.52 12.13 13.48
C LEU A 128 12.95 13.34 14.32
#